data_AF-A0A846G4H4-F1
#
_entry.id   AF-A0A846G4H4-F1
#
_cell.length_a   1.000
_cell.length_b   1.000
_cell.length_c   1.000
_cell.angle_alpha   90.00
_cell.angle_beta   90.00
_cell.angle_gamma   90.00
#
_symmetry.space_group_name_H-M   'P 1'
#
loop_
_entity.id
_entity.type
_entity.pdbx_description
1 polymer ?
#
loop_
_entity_poly.entity_id
_entity_poly.type
_entity_poly.pdbx_seq_one_letter_code
_entity_poly.pdbx_strand_id
1 'polypeptide(L)'
;GLGSSATAIVGGLLGANQLAGHPLSQTEVMNLAIAIEGHPDNVVPALLGGCCLTASTPTGWEVCDIPWHSDIVPVVAIPDFELSTAEARRVLPTEYSRADAIFNAAHLGILLRGLETGNRDWLKAGMQDKIHLKTRIFLKINYLCVNLQNISNY
;
A
#
# COMPACT_ATOMS: atom_id res chain seq x y z
N GLY A 1 -3.89 8.02 -3.72
CA GLY A 1 -3.12 6.87 -3.18
C GLY A 1 -3.09 6.80 -1.66
N LEU A 2 -4.19 7.15 -0.98
CA LEU A 2 -4.33 7.06 0.49
C LEU A 2 -5.47 6.09 0.88
N GLY A 3 -5.80 5.13 0.02
CA GLY A 3 -6.82 4.13 0.32
C GLY A 3 -8.27 4.62 0.27
N SER A 4 -8.61 5.64 -0.52
CA SER A 4 -10.01 6.12 -0.63
C SER A 4 -10.98 5.04 -1.13
N SER A 5 -10.60 4.27 -2.15
CA SER A 5 -11.41 3.14 -2.67
C SER A 5 -11.61 2.08 -1.58
N ALA A 6 -10.50 1.59 -1.02
CA ALA A 6 -10.51 0.65 0.09
C ALA A 6 -11.38 1.10 1.28
N THR A 7 -11.31 2.38 1.66
CA THR A 7 -12.13 2.94 2.75
C THR A 7 -13.62 2.88 2.40
N ALA A 8 -14.00 3.23 1.18
CA ALA A 8 -15.39 3.14 0.71
C ALA A 8 -15.90 1.69 0.67
N ILE A 9 -15.08 0.75 0.20
CA ILE A 9 -15.40 -0.69 0.17
C ILE A 9 -15.60 -1.20 1.59
N VAL A 10 -14.63 -0.98 2.48
CA VAL A 10 -14.71 -1.42 3.88
C VAL A 10 -15.91 -0.81 4.58
N GLY A 11 -16.14 0.50 4.44
CA GLY A 11 -17.31 1.17 5.01
C GLY A 11 -18.63 0.61 4.50
N GLY A 12 -18.74 0.35 3.19
CA GLY A 12 -19.92 -0.26 2.59
C GLY A 12 -20.17 -1.68 3.08
N LEU A 13 -19.13 -2.51 3.16
CA LEU A 13 -19.26 -3.89 3.64
C LEU A 13 -19.61 -3.96 5.13
N LEU A 14 -18.96 -3.15 5.97
CA LEU A 14 -19.28 -3.08 7.40
C LEU A 14 -20.71 -2.58 7.63
N GLY A 15 -21.14 -1.54 6.90
CA GLY A 15 -22.51 -1.04 6.96
C GLY A 15 -23.54 -2.07 6.51
N ALA A 16 -23.30 -2.75 5.39
CA ALA A 16 -24.19 -3.81 4.90
C ALA A 16 -24.26 -5.00 5.87
N ASN A 17 -23.12 -5.44 6.41
CA ASN A 17 -23.07 -6.53 7.39
C ASN A 17 -23.84 -6.17 8.66
N GLN A 18 -23.71 -4.93 9.14
CA GLN A 18 -24.47 -4.41 10.28
C GLN A 18 -25.98 -4.41 10.02
N LEU A 19 -26.42 -3.91 8.85
CA LEU A 19 -27.84 -3.84 8.48
C LEU A 19 -28.47 -5.23 8.29
N ALA A 20 -27.68 -6.21 7.87
CA ALA A 20 -28.11 -7.59 7.70
C ALA A 20 -28.10 -8.41 9.00
N GLY A 21 -27.71 -7.82 10.14
CA GLY A 21 -27.67 -8.52 11.43
C GLY A 21 -26.39 -9.32 11.69
N HIS A 22 -25.26 -8.89 11.14
CA HIS A 22 -23.94 -9.53 11.27
C HIS A 22 -23.84 -10.97 10.76
N PRO A 23 -24.30 -11.30 9.52
CA PRO A 23 -24.16 -12.64 8.97
C PRO A 23 -22.71 -13.04 8.66
N LEU A 24 -21.79 -12.08 8.50
CA LEU A 24 -20.39 -12.34 8.17
C LEU A 24 -19.45 -12.03 9.34
N SER A 25 -18.47 -12.91 9.53
CA SER A 25 -17.31 -12.67 10.39
C SER A 25 -16.37 -11.60 9.79
N GLN A 26 -15.47 -11.06 10.61
CA GLN A 26 -14.48 -10.07 10.15
C GLN A 26 -13.56 -10.64 9.05
N THR A 27 -13.18 -11.91 9.15
CA THR A 27 -12.38 -12.60 8.12
C THR A 27 -13.12 -12.72 6.79
N GLU A 28 -14.44 -13.00 6.83
CA GLU A 28 -15.25 -13.07 5.61
C GLU A 28 -15.43 -11.69 4.97
N VAL A 29 -15.65 -10.64 5.78
CA VAL A 29 -15.68 -9.25 5.31
C VAL A 29 -14.35 -8.86 4.69
N MET A 30 -13.23 -9.24 5.32
CA MET A 30 -11.88 -9.00 4.80
C MET A 30 -11.67 -9.68 3.44
N ASN A 31 -12.00 -10.96 3.33
CA ASN A 31 -11.86 -11.70 2.07
C ASN A 31 -12.70 -11.10 0.95
N LEU A 32 -13.93 -10.65 1.27
CA LEU A 32 -14.78 -9.96 0.31
C LEU A 32 -14.22 -8.60 -0.11
N ALA A 33 -13.69 -7.82 0.84
CA ALA A 33 -13.04 -6.53 0.55
C ALA A 33 -11.83 -6.70 -0.38
N ILE A 34 -10.99 -7.70 -0.11
CA ILE A 34 -9.84 -8.04 -0.96
C ILE A 34 -10.29 -8.47 -2.35
N ALA A 35 -11.37 -9.26 -2.45
CA ALA A 35 -11.90 -9.69 -3.75
C ALA A 35 -12.44 -8.51 -4.59
N ILE A 36 -13.03 -7.49 -3.96
CA ILE A 36 -13.56 -6.30 -4.64
C ILE A 36 -12.43 -5.35 -5.06
N GLU A 37 -11.47 -5.04 -4.18
CA GLU A 37 -10.36 -4.13 -4.49
C GLU A 37 -9.31 -4.80 -5.40
N GLY A 38 -9.16 -6.13 -5.31
CA GLY A 38 -8.19 -6.93 -6.04
C GLY A 38 -6.82 -7.05 -5.36
N HIS A 39 -6.60 -6.37 -4.23
CA HIS A 39 -5.36 -6.43 -3.46
C HIS A 39 -5.58 -6.09 -1.98
N PRO A 40 -4.78 -6.65 -1.05
CA PRO A 40 -5.01 -6.51 0.39
C PRO A 40 -4.41 -5.26 1.05
N ASP A 41 -3.42 -4.64 0.40
CA ASP A 41 -2.55 -3.60 0.98
C ASP A 41 -3.26 -2.40 1.63
N ASN A 42 -4.41 -1.96 1.09
CA ASN A 42 -5.20 -0.86 1.64
C ASN A 42 -6.44 -1.34 2.41
N VAL A 43 -7.13 -2.39 1.92
CA VAL A 43 -8.40 -2.85 2.52
C VAL A 43 -8.20 -3.48 3.89
N VAL A 44 -7.10 -4.22 4.09
CA VAL A 44 -6.81 -4.87 5.36
C VAL A 44 -6.53 -3.84 6.46
N PRO A 45 -5.59 -2.89 6.31
CA PRO A 45 -5.39 -1.86 7.34
C PRO A 45 -6.58 -0.90 7.48
N ALA A 46 -7.39 -0.67 6.43
CA ALA A 46 -8.63 0.09 6.56
C ALA A 46 -9.69 -0.62 7.42
N LEU A 47 -9.70 -1.96 7.42
CA LEU A 47 -10.63 -2.78 8.19
C LEU A 47 -10.14 -3.06 9.61
N LEU A 48 -8.86 -3.43 9.76
CA LEU A 48 -8.29 -3.89 11.03
C LEU A 48 -7.58 -2.78 11.81
N GLY A 49 -7.20 -1.69 11.14
CA GLY A 49 -6.36 -0.64 11.71
C GLY A 49 -4.88 -1.02 11.79
N GLY A 50 -4.05 -0.04 12.16
CA GLY A 50 -2.61 -0.24 12.37
C GLY A 50 -1.80 -0.45 11.09
N CYS A 51 -0.67 -1.13 11.23
CA CYS A 51 0.20 -1.56 10.12
C CYS A 51 0.05 -3.06 9.94
N CYS A 52 -0.23 -3.49 8.70
CA CYS A 52 -0.48 -4.89 8.41
C CYS A 52 0.45 -5.40 7.31
N LEU A 53 1.04 -6.57 7.53
CA LEU A 53 1.69 -7.38 6.50
C LEU A 53 0.71 -8.48 6.07
N THR A 54 0.48 -8.61 4.78
CA THR A 54 -0.48 -9.57 4.23
C THR A 54 0.18 -10.45 3.19
N ALA A 55 -0.03 -11.76 3.27
CA ALA A 55 0.50 -12.73 2.31
C ALA A 55 -0.61 -13.70 1.87
N SER A 56 -0.69 -13.98 0.57
CA SER A 56 -1.61 -14.98 0.04
C SER A 56 -1.13 -16.38 0.40
N THR A 57 -2.06 -17.26 0.76
CA THR A 57 -1.82 -18.69 0.99
C THR A 57 -2.75 -19.53 0.12
N PRO A 58 -2.52 -20.85 -0.01
CA PRO A 58 -3.44 -21.73 -0.75
C PRO A 58 -4.89 -21.70 -0.23
N THR A 59 -5.11 -21.30 1.02
CA THR A 59 -6.42 -21.30 1.69
C THR A 59 -6.96 -19.89 1.95
N GLY A 60 -6.28 -18.83 1.53
CA GLY A 60 -6.73 -17.46 1.74
C GLY A 60 -5.59 -16.48 1.95
N TRP A 61 -5.62 -15.77 3.08
CA TRP A 61 -4.67 -14.71 3.42
C TRP A 61 -4.20 -14.86 4.86
N GLU A 62 -2.90 -14.70 5.05
CA GLU A 62 -2.31 -14.49 6.37
C GLU A 62 -2.12 -13.00 6.58
N VAL A 63 -2.45 -12.53 7.78
CA VAL A 63 -2.29 -11.15 8.20
C VAL A 63 -1.45 -11.13 9.47
N CYS A 64 -0.39 -10.35 9.44
CA CYS A 64 0.50 -10.12 10.57
C CYS A 64 0.46 -8.63 10.89
N ASP A 65 0.17 -8.29 12.15
CA ASP A 65 0.34 -6.94 12.66
C ASP A 65 1.82 -6.59 12.71
N ILE A 66 2.16 -5.39 12.24
CA ILE A 66 3.53 -4.87 12.34
C ILE A 66 3.53 -3.85 13.49
N PRO A 67 4.17 -4.16 14.63
CA PRO A 67 4.38 -3.16 15.67
C PRO A 67 5.30 -2.06 15.14
N TRP A 68 4.99 -0.81 15.49
CA TRP A 68 5.91 0.30 15.27
C TRP A 68 6.18 1.04 16.57
N HIS A 69 7.34 1.65 16.66
CA HIS A 69 7.78 2.45 17.79
C HIS A 69 6.96 3.74 17.89
N SER A 70 6.60 4.16 19.11
CA SER A 70 5.72 5.32 19.37
C SER A 70 6.26 6.65 18.82
N ASP A 71 7.58 6.75 18.66
CA ASP A 71 8.24 7.96 18.15
C ASP A 71 8.17 8.08 16.62
N ILE A 72 7.66 7.06 15.93
CA ILE A 72 7.45 7.08 14.49
C ILE A 72 6.09 7.75 14.22
N VAL A 73 6.14 8.93 13.58
CA VAL A 73 4.96 9.68 13.18
C VAL A 73 4.88 9.72 11.65
N PRO A 74 3.87 9.08 11.04
CA PRO A 74 3.63 9.20 9.61
C PRO A 74 3.20 10.63 9.24
N VAL A 75 3.88 11.24 8.27
CA VAL A 75 3.53 12.55 7.73
C VAL A 75 3.13 12.40 6.26
N VAL A 76 1.95 12.91 5.90
CA VAL A 76 1.41 12.79 4.55
C VAL A 76 1.42 14.16 3.87
N ALA A 77 2.08 14.23 2.71
CA ALA A 77 2.03 15.39 1.82
C ALA A 77 1.16 15.04 0.60
N ILE A 78 0.04 15.74 0.43
CA ILE A 78 -0.92 15.50 -0.65
C ILE A 78 -0.68 16.54 -1.75
N PRO A 79 -0.21 16.13 -2.94
CA PRO A 79 -0.06 17.04 -4.05
C PRO A 79 -1.42 17.36 -4.69
N ASP A 80 -1.53 18.51 -5.35
CA ASP A 80 -2.74 18.96 -6.06
C ASP A 80 -2.87 18.31 -7.46
N PHE A 81 -2.59 17.00 -7.54
CA PHE A 81 -2.84 16.21 -8.73
C PHE A 81 -3.16 14.77 -8.35
N GLU A 82 -4.02 14.13 -9.14
CA GLU A 82 -4.38 12.74 -8.96
C GLU A 82 -3.55 11.84 -9.87
N LEU A 83 -3.16 10.68 -9.37
CA LEU A 83 -2.54 9.63 -10.15
C LEU A 83 -3.26 8.32 -9.87
N SER A 84 -3.80 7.72 -10.92
CA SER A 84 -4.61 6.51 -10.83
C SER A 84 -3.78 5.34 -10.30
N THR A 85 -4.30 4.65 -9.26
CA THR A 85 -3.68 3.44 -8.71
C THR A 85 -3.54 2.35 -9.79
N ALA A 86 -4.52 2.24 -10.69
CA ALA A 86 -4.51 1.26 -11.76
C ALA A 86 -3.40 1.56 -12.79
N GLU A 87 -3.22 2.82 -13.17
CA GLU A 87 -2.13 3.23 -14.08
C GLU A 87 -0.76 3.01 -13.45
N ALA A 88 -0.61 3.36 -12.16
CA ALA A 88 0.63 3.15 -11.42
C ALA A 88 1.03 1.67 -11.31
N ARG A 89 0.04 0.76 -11.27
CA ARG A 89 0.30 -0.69 -11.29
C ARG A 89 0.61 -1.21 -12.69
N ARG A 90 -0.08 -0.69 -13.72
CA ARG A 90 0.07 -1.14 -15.12
C ARG A 90 1.49 -0.94 -15.67
N VAL A 91 2.19 0.09 -15.21
CA VAL A 91 3.54 0.39 -15.68
C VAL A 91 4.63 -0.51 -15.10
N LEU A 92 4.29 -1.33 -14.09
CA LEU A 92 5.27 -2.19 -13.44
C LEU A 92 5.70 -3.34 -14.38
N PRO A 93 7.00 -3.64 -14.46
CA PRO A 93 7.48 -4.83 -15.17
C PRO A 93 6.83 -6.11 -14.64
N THR A 94 6.64 -7.07 -15.54
CA THR A 94 6.18 -8.43 -15.19
C THR A 94 7.30 -9.29 -14.60
N GLU A 95 8.55 -8.90 -14.81
CA GLU A 95 9.75 -9.63 -14.40
C GLU A 95 10.77 -8.70 -13.75
N TYR A 96 11.50 -9.23 -12.76
CA TYR A 96 12.56 -8.51 -12.05
C TYR A 96 13.83 -9.36 -12.00
N SER A 97 14.98 -8.70 -11.92
CA SER A 97 16.23 -9.42 -11.71
C SER A 97 16.25 -10.11 -10.35
N ARG A 98 16.91 -11.26 -10.26
CA ARG A 98 17.14 -11.94 -8.98
C ARG A 98 17.80 -11.01 -7.95
N ALA A 99 18.70 -10.13 -8.41
CA ALA A 99 19.38 -9.17 -7.54
C ALA A 99 18.41 -8.14 -6.94
N ASP A 100 17.45 -7.64 -7.70
CA ASP A 100 16.44 -6.70 -7.20
C ASP A 100 15.46 -7.38 -6.24
N ALA A 101 15.05 -8.61 -6.55
CA ALA A 101 14.19 -9.40 -5.66
C ALA A 101 14.86 -9.66 -4.30
N ILE A 102 16.13 -10.11 -4.30
CA ILE A 102 16.93 -10.31 -3.07
C ILE A 102 17.10 -8.99 -2.32
N PHE A 103 17.39 -7.89 -3.03
CA PHE A 103 17.55 -6.57 -2.43
C PHE A 103 16.29 -6.16 -1.67
N ASN A 104 15.13 -6.21 -2.32
CA ASN A 104 13.84 -5.83 -1.73
C ASN A 104 13.44 -6.73 -0.56
N ALA A 105 13.66 -8.04 -0.64
CA ALA A 105 13.37 -8.96 0.46
C ALA A 105 14.21 -8.65 1.71
N ALA A 106 15.50 -8.36 1.55
CA ALA A 106 16.38 -7.97 2.66
C ALA A 106 15.97 -6.62 3.27
N HIS A 107 15.60 -5.66 2.41
CA HIS A 107 15.20 -4.31 2.84
C HIS A 107 13.87 -4.30 3.58
N LEU A 108 12.93 -5.16 3.19
CA LEU A 108 11.70 -5.38 3.94
C LEU A 108 12.00 -5.85 5.37
N GLY A 109 12.88 -6.85 5.54
CA GLY A 109 13.27 -7.34 6.86
C GLY A 109 13.88 -6.24 7.75
N ILE A 110 14.74 -5.39 7.17
CA ILE A 110 15.31 -4.24 7.87
C ILE A 110 14.24 -3.21 8.21
N LEU A 111 13.30 -2.93 7.29
CA LEU A 111 12.21 -1.98 7.51
C LEU A 111 11.33 -2.42 8.68
N LEU A 112 10.96 -3.69 8.75
CA LEU A 112 10.16 -4.24 9.86
C LEU A 112 10.88 -4.03 11.20
N ARG A 113 12.18 -4.33 11.28
CA ARG A 113 12.97 -4.06 12.50
C ARG A 113 13.11 -2.57 12.79
N GLY A 114 13.24 -1.73 11.77
CA GLY A 114 13.29 -0.27 11.91
C GLY A 114 11.99 0.29 12.47
N LEU A 115 10.84 -0.19 11.98
CA LEU A 115 9.52 0.17 12.50
C LEU A 115 9.40 -0.23 13.97
N GLU A 116 9.68 -1.48 14.30
CA GLU A 116 9.54 -2.02 15.66
C GLU A 116 10.45 -1.28 16.68
N THR A 117 11.69 -0.96 16.30
CA THR A 117 12.70 -0.41 17.22
C THR A 117 12.82 1.11 17.20
N GLY A 118 12.24 1.80 16.21
CA GLY A 118 12.46 3.23 16.01
C GLY A 118 13.87 3.58 15.49
N ASN A 119 14.66 2.58 15.09
CA ASN A 119 16.03 2.81 14.61
C ASN A 119 16.00 3.55 13.26
N ARG A 120 16.46 4.81 13.28
CA ARG A 120 16.44 5.71 12.11
C ARG A 120 17.29 5.21 10.94
N ASP A 121 18.43 4.60 11.22
CA ASP A 121 19.31 4.09 10.16
C ASP A 121 18.69 2.89 9.47
N TRP A 122 18.01 2.02 10.22
CA TRP A 122 17.27 0.89 9.66
C TRP A 122 16.03 1.33 8.91
N LEU A 123 15.29 2.34 9.40
CA LEU A 123 14.17 2.92 8.65
C LEU A 123 14.65 3.48 7.31
N LYS A 124 15.72 4.29 7.31
CA LYS A 124 16.30 4.87 6.10
C LYS A 124 16.80 3.79 5.14
N ALA A 125 17.46 2.76 5.65
CA ALA A 125 17.92 1.63 4.86
C ALA A 125 16.71 0.89 4.26
N GLY A 126 15.78 0.41 5.09
CA GLY A 126 14.65 -0.43 4.70
C GLY A 126 13.63 0.24 3.76
N MET A 127 13.57 1.57 3.72
CA MET A 127 12.70 2.31 2.79
C MET A 127 13.19 2.32 1.33
N GLN A 128 14.37 1.76 1.03
CA GLN A 128 14.83 1.65 -0.37
C GLN A 128 14.05 0.56 -1.10
N ASP A 129 13.61 0.87 -2.32
CA ASP A 129 12.79 -0.01 -3.15
C ASP A 129 13.24 0.03 -4.61
N LYS A 130 13.51 -1.14 -5.19
CA LYS A 130 13.90 -1.29 -6.61
C LYS A 130 12.76 -1.84 -7.48
N ILE A 131 11.63 -2.22 -6.90
CA ILE A 131 10.51 -2.85 -7.61
C ILE A 131 9.48 -1.79 -8.03
N HIS A 132 9.01 -0.94 -7.11
CA HIS A 132 7.86 -0.06 -7.38
C HIS A 132 8.27 1.41 -7.60
N LEU A 133 9.21 1.91 -6.78
CA LEU A 133 9.50 3.33 -6.66
C LEU A 133 10.12 3.92 -7.94
N LYS A 134 11.03 3.19 -8.59
CA LYS A 134 11.70 3.65 -9.83
C LYS A 134 10.68 3.98 -10.93
N THR A 135 9.74 3.07 -11.17
CA THR A 135 8.72 3.22 -12.20
C THR A 135 7.69 4.29 -11.85
N ARG A 136 7.33 4.41 -10.56
CA ARG A 136 6.35 5.41 -10.10
C ARG A 136 6.91 6.84 -10.06
N ILE A 137 8.20 7.01 -9.76
CA ILE A 137 8.88 8.30 -9.88
C ILE A 137 8.90 8.74 -11.35
N PHE A 138 9.17 7.83 -12.28
CA PHE A 138 9.14 8.14 -13.71
C PHE A 138 7.77 8.64 -14.18
N LEU A 139 6.67 8.02 -13.72
CA LEU A 139 5.32 8.53 -13.96
C LEU A 139 5.11 9.94 -13.40
N LYS A 140 5.51 10.19 -12.14
CA LYS A 140 5.37 11.52 -11.52
C LYS A 140 6.15 12.59 -12.27
N ILE A 141 7.38 12.29 -12.69
CA ILE A 141 8.22 13.22 -13.46
C ILE A 141 7.56 13.52 -14.82
N ASN A 142 7.07 12.50 -15.53
CA ASN A 142 6.38 12.73 -16.81
C ASN A 142 5.09 13.54 -16.65
N TYR A 143 4.27 13.25 -15.63
CA TYR A 143 3.07 14.03 -15.33
C TYR A 143 3.41 15.50 -15.03
N LEU A 144 4.45 15.77 -14.24
CA LEU A 144 4.92 17.13 -13.97
C LEU A 144 5.48 17.81 -15.23
N CYS A 145 6.25 17.10 -16.05
CA CYS A 145 6.81 17.65 -17.30
C CYS A 145 5.71 18.00 -18.32
N VAL A 146 4.69 17.14 -18.48
CA VAL A 146 3.56 17.40 -19.38
C VAL A 146 2.74 18.60 -18.90
N ASN A 147 2.48 18.71 -17.59
CA ASN A 147 1.73 19.84 -17.03
C ASN A 147 2.52 21.16 -17.08
N LEU A 148 3.85 21.13 -16.91
CA LEU A 148 4.71 22.32 -17.07
C LEU A 148 4.79 22.78 -18.53
N GLN A 149 4.78 21.87 -19.50
CA GLN A 149 4.69 22.24 -20.92
C GLN A 149 3.36 22.89 -21.28
N ASN A 150 2.26 22.52 -20.62
CA ASN A 150 0.96 23.16 -20.79
C ASN A 150 0.88 24.55 -20.15
N ILE A 151 1.66 24.83 -19.11
CA ILE A 151 1.75 26.16 -18.46
C ILE A 151 2.63 27.12 -19.29
N SER A 152 3.63 26.62 -20.02
CA SER A 152 4.52 27.45 -20.86
C SER A 152 3.91 27.87 -22.21
N ASN A 153 2.67 27.47 -22.51
CA ASN A 153 1.92 27.82 -23.72
C ASN A 153 0.82 28.88 -23.47
N TYR A 154 0.84 29.54 -22.31
CA TYR A 154 0.07 30.75 -21.99
C TYR A 154 1.03 31.88 -21.61
#